data_AF-A0A6B3VX43-F1
#
_entry.id   AF-A0A6B3VX43-F1
#
_cell.length_a   1.000
_cell.length_b   1.000
_cell.length_c   1.000
_cell.angle_alpha   90.00
_cell.angle_beta   90.00
_cell.angle_gamma   90.00
#
_symmetry.space_group_name_H-M   'P 1'
#
loop_
_entity.id
_entity.type
_entity.pdbx_description
1 polymer ?
#
loop_
_entity_poly.entity_id
_entity_poly.type
_entity_poly.pdbx_seq_one_letter_code
_entity_poly.pdbx_strand_id
1 'polypeptide(L)'
;MLSVKDFGAKGDGITDDTYAIQQALNQRKSVYLPAGDYRISDTLVVPTGTRMYGDGVYATKIVQWRDGVPIIRVSGSHYSIERLYLLFLNQQNESTSGGVGIELGDAQTSAGAFEGMVQYVNIEKSFRGVAIPTWAGQPFAFQNTFRHIRVLDHWDYGFHLGGRLNIGLTTNTFINCYVLAQSDQPNPNSKGFYLAMHDDFALINCAVDHVAQEALKIEQCKGGSVIDFHAEECRVRQNYKQVVHVHNSNVWFSNLQVIYTIIENISTEAYLVFVSGESHVHIQNYVDRDEKILNSNQVFSIVKDKESVLTVEKKKSNLPPYFQGKYLSEHKLYESSNIPTEGNWKKGEIVLNTNPASGGYVGWVCTQAGTAGSAKFHPFGKLES
;
A
#
# COMPACT_ATOMS: atom_id res chain seq x y z
N MET A 1 -3.85 -35.36 -15.81
CA MET A 1 -3.18 -34.09 -15.44
C MET A 1 -1.77 -34.17 -15.98
N LEU A 2 -1.35 -33.23 -16.82
CA LEU A 2 -0.01 -33.25 -17.42
C LEU A 2 0.91 -32.37 -16.57
N SER A 3 1.99 -32.96 -16.08
CA SER A 3 2.97 -32.31 -15.22
C SER A 3 4.13 -31.76 -16.04
N VAL A 4 4.81 -30.72 -15.54
CA VAL A 4 6.13 -30.33 -16.07
C VAL A 4 7.16 -31.48 -16.04
N LYS A 5 6.95 -32.51 -15.20
CA LYS A 5 7.78 -33.72 -15.19
C LYS A 5 7.67 -34.53 -16.48
N ASP A 6 6.53 -34.45 -17.18
CA ASP A 6 6.33 -35.08 -18.49
C ASP A 6 7.18 -34.40 -19.60
N PHE A 7 7.68 -33.18 -19.32
CA PHE A 7 8.60 -32.42 -20.17
C PHE A 7 10.06 -32.52 -19.71
N GLY A 8 10.34 -33.34 -18.70
CA GLY A 8 11.69 -33.62 -18.21
C GLY A 8 12.12 -32.83 -16.97
N ALA A 9 11.26 -31.96 -16.42
CA ALA A 9 11.58 -31.23 -15.19
C ALA A 9 11.77 -32.20 -14.02
N LYS A 10 12.75 -31.93 -13.15
CA LYS A 10 13.09 -32.78 -12.00
C LYS A 10 12.46 -32.27 -10.71
N GLY A 11 12.52 -30.97 -10.45
CA GLY A 11 12.07 -30.37 -9.20
C GLY A 11 12.92 -30.82 -8.00
N ASP A 12 14.21 -31.06 -8.21
CA ASP A 12 15.16 -31.61 -7.24
C ASP A 12 16.05 -30.54 -6.55
N GLY A 13 15.83 -29.26 -6.86
CA GLY A 13 16.60 -28.12 -6.36
C GLY A 13 17.97 -27.93 -7.01
N ILE A 14 18.39 -28.82 -7.91
CA ILE A 14 19.74 -28.84 -8.49
C ILE A 14 19.67 -28.66 -10.00
N THR A 15 18.84 -29.46 -10.67
CA THR A 15 18.66 -29.48 -12.12
C THR A 15 18.02 -28.18 -12.59
N ASP A 16 18.54 -27.60 -13.67
CA ASP A 16 17.92 -26.45 -14.31
C ASP A 16 16.69 -26.89 -15.12
N ASP A 17 15.51 -26.61 -14.58
CA ASP A 17 14.22 -27.02 -15.11
C ASP A 17 13.61 -25.99 -16.08
N THR A 18 14.32 -24.90 -16.39
CA THR A 18 13.81 -23.78 -17.21
C THR A 18 13.22 -24.25 -18.53
N TYR A 19 13.98 -25.03 -19.30
CA TYR A 19 13.55 -25.49 -20.61
C TYR A 19 12.32 -26.38 -20.52
N ALA A 20 12.31 -27.35 -19.60
CA ALA A 20 11.19 -28.28 -19.44
C ALA A 20 9.89 -27.56 -19.05
N ILE A 21 9.96 -26.61 -18.11
CA ILE A 21 8.80 -25.83 -17.68
C ILE A 21 8.31 -24.91 -18.80
N GLN A 22 9.21 -24.21 -19.51
CA GLN A 22 8.83 -23.35 -20.62
C GLN A 22 8.22 -24.14 -21.78
N GLN A 23 8.73 -25.35 -22.08
CA GLN A 23 8.12 -26.23 -23.07
C GLN A 23 6.69 -26.62 -22.68
N ALA A 24 6.45 -26.93 -21.40
CA ALA A 24 5.11 -27.21 -20.90
C ALA A 24 4.17 -26.02 -21.09
N LEU A 25 4.61 -24.80 -20.73
CA LEU A 25 3.87 -23.55 -20.91
C LEU A 25 3.54 -23.25 -22.37
N ASN A 26 4.48 -23.51 -23.28
CA ASN A 26 4.28 -23.26 -24.71
C ASN A 26 3.27 -24.21 -25.35
N GLN A 27 3.14 -25.44 -24.84
CA GLN A 27 2.34 -26.49 -25.47
C GLN A 27 0.96 -26.71 -24.83
N ARG A 28 0.67 -26.09 -23.68
CA ARG A 28 -0.51 -26.39 -22.87
C ARG A 28 -1.13 -25.14 -22.26
N LYS A 29 -2.46 -25.17 -22.10
CA LYS A 29 -3.23 -24.12 -21.40
C LYS A 29 -3.37 -24.36 -19.91
N SER A 30 -3.01 -25.54 -19.41
CA SER A 30 -2.96 -25.84 -17.98
C SER A 30 -1.70 -26.64 -17.68
N VAL A 31 -0.80 -26.05 -16.89
CA VAL A 31 0.52 -26.56 -16.57
C VAL A 31 0.63 -26.76 -15.07
N TYR A 32 0.84 -28.01 -14.67
CA TYR A 32 0.93 -28.44 -13.28
C TYR A 32 2.39 -28.67 -12.86
N LEU A 33 2.79 -28.01 -11.78
CA LEU A 33 4.08 -28.19 -11.12
C LEU A 33 3.84 -28.94 -9.80
N PRO A 34 4.05 -30.28 -9.75
CA PRO A 34 3.91 -31.02 -8.49
C PRO A 34 4.91 -30.52 -7.43
N ALA A 35 4.81 -31.05 -6.22
CA ALA A 35 5.75 -30.73 -5.16
C ALA A 35 7.22 -30.96 -5.62
N GLY A 36 8.07 -29.98 -5.30
CA GLY A 36 9.47 -29.94 -5.73
C GLY A 36 10.05 -28.53 -5.70
N ASP A 37 11.38 -28.47 -5.75
CA ASP A 37 12.15 -27.24 -5.88
C ASP A 37 12.67 -27.14 -7.32
N TYR A 38 12.07 -26.28 -8.13
CA TYR A 38 12.36 -26.11 -9.56
C TYR A 38 13.33 -24.96 -9.76
N ARG A 39 14.61 -25.28 -9.99
CA ARG A 39 15.63 -24.26 -10.25
C ARG A 39 15.52 -23.77 -11.70
N ILE A 40 15.57 -22.46 -11.92
CA ILE A 40 15.49 -21.84 -13.25
C ILE A 40 16.60 -20.81 -13.49
N SER A 41 17.14 -20.74 -14.71
CA SER A 41 18.16 -19.78 -15.17
C SER A 41 17.61 -18.69 -16.11
N ASP A 42 16.32 -18.70 -16.41
CA ASP A 42 15.68 -17.66 -17.22
C ASP A 42 14.23 -17.45 -16.81
N THR A 43 13.62 -16.37 -17.25
CA THR A 43 12.23 -16.04 -16.97
C THR A 43 11.27 -17.06 -17.61
N LEU A 44 10.31 -17.54 -16.82
CA LEU A 44 9.20 -18.34 -17.33
C LEU A 44 8.11 -17.43 -17.88
N VAL A 45 7.88 -17.48 -19.19
CA VAL A 45 6.85 -16.68 -19.87
C VAL A 45 5.55 -17.47 -19.92
N VAL A 46 4.51 -16.96 -19.26
CA VAL A 46 3.16 -17.55 -19.23
C VAL A 46 2.33 -17.00 -20.40
N PRO A 47 1.93 -17.84 -21.38
CA PRO A 47 1.15 -17.37 -22.53
C PRO A 47 -0.30 -17.03 -22.17
N THR A 48 -0.95 -16.24 -23.04
CA THR A 48 -2.40 -15.96 -22.96
C THR A 48 -3.25 -17.23 -22.77
N GLY A 49 -4.22 -17.17 -21.87
CA GLY A 49 -5.15 -18.27 -21.59
C GLY A 49 -4.52 -19.43 -20.84
N THR A 50 -3.34 -19.25 -20.24
CA THR A 50 -2.59 -20.33 -19.58
C THR A 50 -2.70 -20.24 -18.08
N ARG A 51 -3.06 -21.37 -17.47
CA ARG A 51 -3.04 -21.60 -16.03
C ARG A 51 -1.77 -22.35 -15.64
N MET A 52 -0.95 -21.76 -14.79
CA MET A 52 0.21 -22.37 -14.14
C MET A 52 -0.10 -22.56 -12.66
N TYR A 53 0.05 -23.78 -12.13
CA TYR A 53 -0.29 -24.03 -10.73
C TYR A 53 0.56 -25.11 -10.06
N GLY A 54 0.76 -24.94 -8.75
CA GLY A 54 1.48 -25.89 -7.90
C GLY A 54 0.61 -26.63 -6.88
N ASP A 55 1.24 -27.53 -6.13
CA ASP A 55 0.60 -28.26 -5.01
C ASP A 55 0.33 -27.36 -3.80
N GLY A 56 0.99 -26.21 -3.70
CA GLY A 56 0.83 -25.28 -2.59
C GLY A 56 2.07 -24.41 -2.38
N VAL A 57 1.89 -23.27 -1.72
CA VAL A 57 2.97 -22.31 -1.45
C VAL A 57 4.13 -22.88 -0.62
N TYR A 58 4.01 -24.04 0.02
CA TYR A 58 5.14 -24.67 0.71
C TYR A 58 5.58 -26.00 0.08
N ALA A 59 4.89 -26.43 -0.98
CA ALA A 59 5.15 -27.70 -1.66
C ALA A 59 5.85 -27.49 -3.00
N THR A 60 5.49 -26.44 -3.74
CA THR A 60 6.01 -26.17 -5.08
C THR A 60 6.75 -24.83 -5.09
N LYS A 61 8.07 -24.89 -5.22
CA LYS A 61 8.94 -23.71 -5.24
C LYS A 61 9.63 -23.57 -6.59
N ILE A 62 9.64 -22.37 -7.14
CA ILE A 62 10.46 -22.00 -8.30
C ILE A 62 11.59 -21.12 -7.79
N VAL A 63 12.83 -21.54 -8.04
CA VAL A 63 14.04 -20.87 -7.53
C VAL A 63 14.81 -20.26 -8.70
N GLN A 64 14.80 -18.94 -8.81
CA GLN A 64 15.62 -18.20 -9.77
C GLN A 64 17.02 -18.04 -9.20
N TRP A 65 18.02 -18.64 -9.85
CA TRP A 65 19.42 -18.59 -9.38
C TRP A 65 20.27 -17.53 -10.10
N ARG A 66 19.72 -16.88 -11.14
CA ARG A 66 20.36 -15.72 -11.76
C ARG A 66 19.73 -14.42 -11.25
N ASP A 67 20.58 -13.54 -10.76
CA ASP A 67 20.16 -12.24 -10.28
C ASP A 67 19.74 -11.32 -11.43
N GLY A 68 18.80 -10.41 -11.17
CA GLY A 68 18.36 -9.41 -12.14
C GLY A 68 17.43 -9.96 -13.24
N VAL A 69 16.93 -11.18 -13.11
CA VAL A 69 16.04 -11.83 -14.10
C VAL A 69 14.69 -12.12 -13.44
N PRO A 70 13.55 -11.73 -14.04
CA PRO A 70 12.24 -12.06 -13.47
C PRO A 70 12.02 -13.57 -13.34
N ILE A 71 11.26 -14.01 -12.33
CA ILE A 71 10.90 -15.44 -12.20
C ILE A 71 9.81 -15.79 -13.22
N ILE A 72 8.71 -15.03 -13.19
CA ILE A 72 7.60 -15.19 -14.12
C ILE A 72 7.36 -13.87 -14.85
N ARG A 73 7.11 -13.95 -16.16
CA ARG A 73 6.58 -12.83 -16.97
C ARG A 73 5.25 -13.24 -17.59
N VAL A 74 4.32 -12.31 -17.59
CA VAL A 74 3.05 -12.43 -18.29
C VAL A 74 2.90 -11.28 -19.27
N SER A 75 2.55 -11.59 -20.51
CA SER A 75 2.36 -10.60 -21.57
C SER A 75 1.23 -11.06 -22.48
N GLY A 76 -0.01 -10.80 -22.05
CA GLY A 76 -1.23 -11.35 -22.63
C GLY A 76 -2.37 -11.38 -21.63
N SER A 77 -3.46 -12.08 -21.97
CA SER A 77 -4.68 -12.09 -21.16
C SER A 77 -5.13 -13.46 -20.67
N HIS A 78 -6.14 -13.47 -19.78
CA HIS A 78 -6.78 -14.71 -19.30
C HIS A 78 -5.81 -15.72 -18.68
N TYR A 79 -4.74 -15.23 -18.06
CA TYR A 79 -3.74 -16.08 -17.43
C TYR A 79 -4.11 -16.37 -15.98
N SER A 80 -3.58 -17.46 -15.43
CA SER A 80 -3.67 -17.71 -14.00
C SER A 80 -2.39 -18.31 -13.44
N ILE A 81 -1.92 -17.78 -12.31
CA ILE A 81 -0.73 -18.25 -11.59
C ILE A 81 -1.15 -18.56 -10.15
N GLU A 82 -1.00 -19.81 -9.73
CA GLU A 82 -1.60 -20.28 -8.49
C GLU A 82 -0.70 -21.18 -7.65
N ARG A 83 -0.71 -21.00 -6.32
CA ARG A 83 -0.19 -22.00 -5.36
C ARG A 83 1.30 -22.30 -5.53
N LEU A 84 2.11 -21.25 -5.71
CA LEU A 84 3.55 -21.33 -5.92
C LEU A 84 4.33 -20.53 -4.87
N TYR A 85 5.55 -20.96 -4.58
CA TYR A 85 6.56 -20.14 -3.93
C TYR A 85 7.60 -19.71 -4.96
N LEU A 86 7.81 -18.41 -5.11
CA LEU A 86 8.79 -17.83 -6.01
C LEU A 86 9.94 -17.29 -5.17
N LEU A 87 11.13 -17.86 -5.32
CA LEU A 87 12.30 -17.53 -4.52
C LEU A 87 13.45 -17.08 -5.43
N PHE A 88 14.10 -15.98 -5.08
CA PHE A 88 15.44 -15.69 -5.57
C PHE A 88 16.48 -16.36 -4.68
N LEU A 89 17.49 -17.00 -5.29
CA LEU A 89 18.57 -17.65 -4.53
C LEU A 89 19.32 -16.63 -3.65
N ASN A 90 19.66 -15.48 -4.24
CA ASN A 90 20.29 -14.36 -3.55
C ASN A 90 19.29 -13.23 -3.32
N GLN A 91 19.50 -12.46 -2.25
CA GLN A 91 18.78 -11.22 -2.03
C GLN A 91 19.04 -10.25 -3.18
N GLN A 92 18.00 -9.93 -3.95
CA GLN A 92 18.10 -8.93 -5.00
C GLN A 92 18.26 -7.53 -4.39
N ASN A 93 18.88 -6.62 -5.14
CA ASN A 93 19.15 -5.24 -4.72
C ASN A 93 19.11 -4.26 -5.92
N GLU A 94 19.49 -3.00 -5.69
CA GLU A 94 19.52 -1.94 -6.74
C GLU A 94 20.32 -2.34 -8.00
N SER A 95 21.42 -3.08 -7.84
CA SER A 95 22.24 -3.52 -8.97
C SER A 95 21.60 -4.67 -9.76
N THR A 96 20.55 -5.30 -9.22
CA THR A 96 19.85 -6.44 -9.80
C THR A 96 18.35 -6.14 -9.92
N SER A 97 18.02 -4.90 -10.30
CA SER A 97 16.66 -4.36 -10.32
C SER A 97 15.67 -5.08 -11.26
N GLY A 98 16.16 -5.89 -12.19
CA GLY A 98 15.33 -6.79 -13.00
C GLY A 98 14.82 -8.03 -12.25
N GLY A 99 15.25 -8.26 -11.01
CA GLY A 99 14.84 -9.39 -10.18
C GLY A 99 13.41 -9.26 -9.66
N VAL A 100 12.42 -9.35 -10.56
CA VAL A 100 10.99 -9.26 -10.25
C VAL A 100 10.38 -10.64 -10.04
N GLY A 101 9.58 -10.84 -9.00
CA GLY A 101 8.87 -12.11 -8.80
C GLY A 101 7.90 -12.41 -9.95
N ILE A 102 6.94 -11.52 -10.16
CA ILE A 102 6.00 -11.58 -11.29
C ILE A 102 6.02 -10.24 -12.03
N GLU A 103 6.50 -10.28 -13.26
CA GLU A 103 6.51 -9.15 -14.18
C GLU A 103 5.23 -9.13 -15.03
N LEU A 104 4.50 -8.02 -14.97
CA LEU A 104 3.23 -7.79 -15.66
C LEU A 104 3.45 -6.92 -16.89
N GLY A 105 3.42 -7.57 -18.05
CA GLY A 105 3.74 -6.99 -19.34
C GLY A 105 5.20 -7.20 -19.73
N ASP A 106 5.56 -6.68 -20.90
CA ASP A 106 6.88 -6.80 -21.48
C ASP A 106 7.35 -5.44 -22.02
N ALA A 107 8.41 -4.92 -21.41
CA ALA A 107 9.06 -3.67 -21.80
C ALA A 107 9.65 -3.69 -23.21
N GLN A 108 10.04 -4.85 -23.74
CA GLN A 108 10.64 -4.90 -25.07
C GLN A 108 9.57 -4.77 -26.17
N THR A 109 8.38 -5.31 -25.91
CA THR A 109 7.30 -5.41 -26.91
C THR A 109 6.14 -4.48 -26.64
N SER A 110 6.17 -3.72 -25.54
CA SER A 110 5.06 -2.87 -25.07
C SER A 110 3.78 -3.63 -24.74
N ALA A 111 3.86 -4.95 -24.63
CA ALA A 111 2.70 -5.77 -24.40
C ALA A 111 2.28 -5.73 -22.92
N GLY A 112 0.98 -5.72 -22.68
CA GLY A 112 0.40 -5.66 -21.33
C GLY A 112 -0.04 -7.01 -20.78
N ALA A 113 -0.39 -7.02 -19.49
CA ALA A 113 -0.96 -8.18 -18.79
C ALA A 113 -2.37 -7.85 -18.27
N PHE A 114 -3.40 -8.54 -18.76
CA PHE A 114 -4.79 -8.16 -18.43
C PHE A 114 -5.72 -9.34 -18.23
N GLU A 115 -6.86 -9.10 -17.55
CA GLU A 115 -7.88 -10.14 -17.29
C GLU A 115 -7.29 -11.39 -16.61
N GLY A 116 -6.29 -11.19 -15.77
CA GLY A 116 -5.51 -12.25 -15.14
C GLY A 116 -5.81 -12.44 -13.66
N MET A 117 -5.42 -13.60 -13.14
CA MET A 117 -5.53 -13.92 -11.73
C MET A 117 -4.25 -14.51 -11.17
N VAL A 118 -3.67 -13.87 -10.17
CA VAL A 118 -2.58 -14.42 -9.36
C VAL A 118 -3.11 -14.70 -7.97
N GLN A 119 -3.05 -15.96 -7.53
CA GLN A 119 -3.60 -16.32 -6.23
C GLN A 119 -2.76 -17.34 -5.44
N TYR A 120 -2.68 -17.14 -4.12
CA TYR A 120 -1.91 -18.02 -3.22
C TYR A 120 -0.47 -18.16 -3.70
N VAL A 121 0.26 -17.04 -3.75
CA VAL A 121 1.66 -17.01 -4.18
C VAL A 121 2.50 -16.34 -3.10
N ASN A 122 3.60 -16.98 -2.73
CA ASN A 122 4.65 -16.34 -1.94
C ASN A 122 5.77 -15.91 -2.89
N ILE A 123 6.33 -14.72 -2.67
CA ILE A 123 7.48 -14.18 -3.39
C ILE A 123 8.50 -13.74 -2.36
N GLU A 124 9.74 -14.23 -2.44
CA GLU A 124 10.77 -13.94 -1.45
C GLU A 124 12.07 -13.45 -2.10
N LYS A 125 12.76 -12.50 -1.45
CA LYS A 125 14.08 -11.98 -1.83
C LYS A 125 14.13 -11.22 -3.15
N SER A 126 12.97 -10.87 -3.72
CA SER A 126 12.87 -10.14 -4.98
C SER A 126 13.33 -8.69 -4.85
N PHE A 127 13.71 -8.06 -5.96
CA PHE A 127 13.85 -6.60 -6.01
C PHE A 127 12.46 -5.98 -5.87
N ARG A 128 11.52 -6.43 -6.70
CA ARG A 128 10.08 -6.14 -6.57
C ARG A 128 9.28 -7.42 -6.61
N GLY A 129 8.21 -7.49 -5.81
CA GLY A 129 7.37 -8.68 -5.76
C GLY A 129 6.58 -8.87 -7.05
N VAL A 130 5.56 -8.02 -7.24
CA VAL A 130 4.76 -7.96 -8.47
C VAL A 130 4.92 -6.56 -9.07
N ALA A 131 5.35 -6.47 -10.32
CA ALA A 131 5.62 -5.17 -10.93
C ALA A 131 5.27 -5.11 -12.41
N ILE A 132 4.84 -3.92 -12.86
CA ILE A 132 4.87 -3.54 -14.26
C ILE A 132 6.30 -3.04 -14.57
N PRO A 133 6.94 -3.47 -15.67
CA PRO A 133 8.26 -2.97 -16.07
C PRO A 133 8.28 -1.45 -16.20
N THR A 134 9.29 -0.80 -15.60
CA THR A 134 9.40 0.68 -15.54
C THR A 134 10.38 1.28 -16.54
N TRP A 135 11.00 0.45 -17.38
CA TRP A 135 11.93 0.86 -18.43
C TRP A 135 11.22 0.89 -19.79
N ALA A 136 11.94 0.91 -20.91
CA ALA A 136 11.40 1.15 -22.26
C ALA A 136 10.10 0.38 -22.59
N GLY A 137 9.34 0.86 -23.59
CA GLY A 137 8.16 0.15 -24.12
C GLY A 137 6.85 0.26 -23.35
N GLN A 138 6.76 0.91 -22.19
CA GLN A 138 5.45 1.35 -21.64
C GLN A 138 4.38 0.23 -21.50
N PRO A 139 4.69 -0.93 -20.90
CA PRO A 139 3.69 -1.96 -20.67
C PRO A 139 2.61 -1.50 -19.67
N PHE A 140 1.46 -2.17 -19.71
CA PHE A 140 0.30 -1.85 -18.89
C PHE A 140 -0.30 -3.12 -18.29
N ALA A 141 -1.08 -2.95 -17.22
CA ALA A 141 -1.81 -4.04 -16.60
C ALA A 141 -3.19 -3.58 -16.10
N PHE A 142 -4.26 -4.19 -16.58
CA PHE A 142 -5.64 -3.85 -16.22
C PHE A 142 -6.49 -5.12 -16.02
N GLN A 143 -7.58 -5.03 -15.27
CA GLN A 143 -8.49 -6.16 -14.98
C GLN A 143 -7.78 -7.36 -14.33
N ASN A 144 -6.74 -7.14 -13.53
CA ASN A 144 -6.07 -8.22 -12.82
C ASN A 144 -6.58 -8.36 -11.39
N THR A 145 -6.68 -9.60 -10.91
CA THR A 145 -6.96 -9.92 -9.51
C THR A 145 -5.75 -10.55 -8.85
N PHE A 146 -5.30 -9.95 -7.75
CA PHE A 146 -4.23 -10.42 -6.89
C PHE A 146 -4.85 -10.86 -5.56
N ARG A 147 -4.74 -12.14 -5.20
CA ARG A 147 -5.39 -12.67 -4.00
C ARG A 147 -4.46 -13.54 -3.16
N HIS A 148 -4.35 -13.28 -1.87
CA HIS A 148 -3.46 -14.07 -0.99
C HIS A 148 -2.02 -14.15 -1.52
N ILE A 149 -1.48 -13.01 -1.93
CA ILE A 149 -0.07 -12.90 -2.33
C ILE A 149 0.72 -12.39 -1.14
N ARG A 150 1.81 -13.06 -0.81
CA ARG A 150 2.79 -12.59 0.18
C ARG A 150 4.08 -12.21 -0.52
N VAL A 151 4.57 -11.00 -0.27
CA VAL A 151 5.90 -10.57 -0.71
C VAL A 151 6.76 -10.40 0.54
N LEU A 152 7.87 -11.12 0.58
CA LEU A 152 8.73 -11.31 1.74
C LEU A 152 10.15 -10.84 1.41
N ASP A 153 10.75 -10.04 2.30
CA ASP A 153 12.16 -9.64 2.22
C ASP A 153 12.58 -9.06 0.87
N HIS A 154 11.71 -8.26 0.26
CA HIS A 154 11.99 -7.60 -1.00
C HIS A 154 12.86 -6.34 -0.79
N TRP A 155 13.51 -5.86 -1.86
CA TRP A 155 14.40 -4.71 -1.78
C TRP A 155 13.71 -3.36 -2.02
N ASP A 156 12.78 -3.27 -2.98
CA ASP A 156 12.08 -2.04 -3.36
C ASP A 156 10.59 -2.13 -2.99
N TYR A 157 9.66 -2.19 -3.95
CA TYR A 157 8.23 -2.33 -3.64
C TYR A 157 7.78 -3.79 -3.64
N GLY A 158 6.90 -4.14 -2.71
CA GLY A 158 6.19 -5.41 -2.75
C GLY A 158 5.28 -5.48 -3.98
N PHE A 159 4.51 -4.42 -4.23
CA PHE A 159 3.70 -4.24 -5.43
C PHE A 159 4.02 -2.90 -6.09
N HIS A 160 4.42 -2.92 -7.35
CA HIS A 160 4.75 -1.74 -8.15
C HIS A 160 3.94 -1.71 -9.45
N LEU A 161 2.72 -1.21 -9.38
CA LEU A 161 1.85 -1.01 -10.53
C LEU A 161 1.76 0.49 -10.84
N GLY A 162 2.85 1.06 -11.34
CA GLY A 162 2.90 2.44 -11.83
C GLY A 162 3.32 2.46 -13.29
N GLY A 163 2.39 2.82 -14.18
CA GLY A 163 2.68 3.10 -15.59
C GLY A 163 3.44 4.42 -15.75
N ARG A 164 3.99 4.66 -16.95
CA ARG A 164 4.74 5.89 -17.29
C ARG A 164 3.91 6.89 -18.12
N LEU A 165 2.66 6.58 -18.48
CA LEU A 165 1.74 7.43 -19.27
C LEU A 165 0.29 7.30 -18.78
N ASN A 166 -0.57 8.26 -19.16
CA ASN A 166 -2.05 8.30 -18.99
C ASN A 166 -2.81 7.12 -19.64
N ILE A 167 -2.19 5.94 -19.78
CA ILE A 167 -2.84 4.67 -20.06
C ILE A 167 -3.42 4.17 -18.74
N GLY A 168 -4.70 4.44 -18.50
CA GLY A 168 -5.38 4.10 -17.26
C GLY A 168 -5.21 2.62 -16.93
N LEU A 169 -4.60 2.32 -15.79
CA LEU A 169 -4.57 0.96 -15.23
C LEU A 169 -5.92 0.71 -14.56
N THR A 170 -6.89 0.19 -15.31
CA THR A 170 -8.28 0.07 -14.84
C THR A 170 -8.49 -1.25 -14.09
N THR A 171 -9.31 -1.29 -13.05
CA THR A 171 -9.86 -2.50 -12.40
C THR A 171 -8.85 -3.51 -11.86
N ASN A 172 -7.68 -3.08 -11.40
CA ASN A 172 -6.80 -3.97 -10.63
C ASN A 172 -7.32 -4.12 -9.19
N THR A 173 -7.46 -5.35 -8.71
CA THR A 173 -8.00 -5.67 -7.39
C THR A 173 -7.02 -6.50 -6.58
N PHE A 174 -6.77 -6.09 -5.34
CA PHE A 174 -5.90 -6.75 -4.38
C PHE A 174 -6.72 -7.21 -3.17
N ILE A 175 -6.65 -8.50 -2.82
CA ILE A 175 -7.45 -9.10 -1.76
C ILE A 175 -6.57 -9.96 -0.88
N ASN A 176 -6.49 -9.64 0.42
CA ASN A 176 -5.68 -10.38 1.38
C ASN A 176 -4.19 -10.47 0.96
N CYS A 177 -3.67 -9.43 0.31
CA CYS A 177 -2.26 -9.35 -0.04
C CYS A 177 -1.45 -8.77 1.11
N TYR A 178 -0.24 -9.27 1.32
CA TYR A 178 0.59 -8.90 2.45
C TYR A 178 2.04 -8.69 2.03
N VAL A 179 2.60 -7.53 2.35
CA VAL A 179 4.02 -7.24 2.17
C VAL A 179 4.69 -7.22 3.54
N LEU A 180 5.73 -8.02 3.72
CA LEU A 180 6.41 -8.17 5.00
C LEU A 180 7.92 -8.11 4.79
N ALA A 181 8.59 -7.19 5.47
CA ALA A 181 10.04 -7.17 5.56
C ALA A 181 10.53 -7.77 6.88
N GLN A 182 11.84 -8.02 6.99
CA GLN A 182 12.47 -8.42 8.25
C GLN A 182 12.25 -7.36 9.33
N SER A 183 11.77 -7.75 10.51
CA SER A 183 11.47 -6.83 11.63
C SER A 183 12.69 -6.03 12.08
N ASP A 184 13.82 -6.73 12.26
CA ASP A 184 14.98 -6.15 12.95
C ASP A 184 15.85 -5.33 11.99
N GLN A 185 16.02 -5.81 10.77
CA GLN A 185 16.89 -5.24 9.73
C GLN A 185 16.22 -5.33 8.34
N PRO A 186 15.13 -4.58 8.11
CA PRO A 186 14.48 -4.59 6.80
C PRO A 186 15.44 -4.07 5.74
N ASN A 187 15.34 -4.57 4.51
CA ASN A 187 16.08 -4.02 3.38
C ASN A 187 15.84 -2.50 3.30
N PRO A 188 16.87 -1.67 3.12
CA PRO A 188 16.78 -0.23 3.36
C PRO A 188 15.81 0.51 2.42
N ASN A 189 15.48 -0.10 1.28
CA ASN A 189 14.56 0.44 0.28
C ASN A 189 13.20 -0.26 0.25
N SER A 190 12.94 -1.19 1.17
CA SER A 190 11.70 -1.96 1.19
C SER A 190 10.50 -1.04 1.45
N LYS A 191 9.48 -1.18 0.61
CA LYS A 191 8.22 -0.41 0.59
C LYS A 191 7.04 -1.34 0.31
N GLY A 192 5.83 -0.93 0.66
CA GLY A 192 4.64 -1.74 0.42
C GLY A 192 4.13 -1.67 -1.02
N PHE A 193 3.04 -0.94 -1.21
CA PHE A 193 2.30 -0.83 -2.46
C PHE A 193 2.55 0.53 -3.12
N TYR A 194 2.85 0.51 -4.42
CA TYR A 194 2.79 1.67 -5.28
C TYR A 194 1.78 1.45 -6.40
N LEU A 195 0.71 2.25 -6.38
CA LEU A 195 -0.32 2.27 -7.40
C LEU A 195 -0.30 3.65 -8.06
N ALA A 196 0.00 3.69 -9.35
CA ALA A 196 0.04 4.92 -10.11
C ALA A 196 -0.83 4.84 -11.36
N MET A 197 -1.43 5.97 -11.76
CA MET A 197 -2.16 6.10 -13.03
C MET A 197 -3.31 5.09 -13.21
N HIS A 198 -3.94 4.67 -12.11
CA HIS A 198 -5.12 3.83 -12.18
C HIS A 198 -6.37 4.67 -12.45
N ASP A 199 -7.23 4.20 -13.36
CA ASP A 199 -8.58 4.79 -13.49
C ASP A 199 -9.44 4.39 -12.28
N ASP A 200 -9.29 3.13 -11.86
CA ASP A 200 -9.88 2.58 -10.64
C ASP A 200 -9.06 1.38 -10.15
N PHE A 201 -9.03 1.20 -8.84
CA PHE A 201 -8.43 0.06 -8.17
C PHE A 201 -9.14 -0.24 -6.85
N ALA A 202 -8.94 -1.45 -6.34
CA ALA A 202 -9.38 -1.82 -4.99
C ALA A 202 -8.27 -2.55 -4.22
N LEU A 203 -7.95 -2.08 -3.01
CA LEU A 203 -7.26 -2.89 -2.00
C LEU A 203 -8.26 -3.30 -0.94
N ILE A 204 -8.33 -4.58 -0.64
CA ILE A 204 -9.28 -5.16 0.33
C ILE A 204 -8.50 -6.04 1.29
N ASN A 205 -8.52 -5.69 2.57
CA ASN A 205 -7.88 -6.43 3.65
C ASN A 205 -6.40 -6.74 3.36
N CYS A 206 -5.67 -5.74 2.88
CA CYS A 206 -4.24 -5.85 2.58
C CYS A 206 -3.40 -5.26 3.70
N ALA A 207 -2.19 -5.80 3.89
CA ALA A 207 -1.30 -5.39 4.98
C ALA A 207 0.13 -5.11 4.50
N VAL A 208 0.85 -4.27 5.23
CA VAL A 208 2.27 -3.98 5.03
C VAL A 208 2.96 -3.83 6.38
N ASP A 209 3.96 -4.67 6.63
CA ASP A 209 4.64 -4.72 7.92
C ASP A 209 6.15 -4.60 7.77
N HIS A 210 6.77 -3.90 8.73
CA HIS A 210 8.22 -3.76 8.92
C HIS A 210 9.00 -3.11 7.77
N VAL A 211 8.32 -2.58 6.74
CA VAL A 211 9.02 -1.96 5.61
C VAL A 211 9.83 -0.75 6.04
N ALA A 212 10.97 -0.56 5.39
CA ALA A 212 11.94 0.47 5.74
C ALA A 212 11.54 1.90 5.31
N GLN A 213 10.47 2.02 4.52
CA GLN A 213 9.98 3.27 3.92
C GLN A 213 8.44 3.25 3.83
N GLU A 214 7.83 3.90 2.83
CA GLU A 214 6.37 4.00 2.72
C GLU A 214 5.66 2.63 2.58
N ALA A 215 4.50 2.51 3.23
CA ALA A 215 3.62 1.35 3.13
C ALA A 215 2.69 1.42 1.91
N LEU A 216 2.18 2.60 1.60
CA LEU A 216 1.24 2.78 0.50
C LEU A 216 1.46 4.13 -0.17
N LYS A 217 1.76 4.10 -1.46
CA LYS A 217 1.81 5.28 -2.32
C LYS A 217 0.78 5.15 -3.43
N ILE A 218 -0.10 6.13 -3.52
CA ILE A 218 -1.13 6.25 -4.57
C ILE A 218 -0.89 7.56 -5.31
N GLU A 219 -0.71 7.49 -6.62
CA GLU A 219 -0.29 8.64 -7.41
C GLU A 219 -1.07 8.73 -8.73
N GLN A 220 -1.59 9.91 -9.07
CA GLN A 220 -2.28 10.16 -10.34
C GLN A 220 -3.43 9.18 -10.63
N CYS A 221 -4.12 8.70 -9.60
CA CYS A 221 -5.23 7.76 -9.75
C CYS A 221 -6.57 8.48 -9.79
N LYS A 222 -7.39 8.22 -10.81
CA LYS A 222 -8.70 8.89 -10.99
C LYS A 222 -9.74 8.41 -9.97
N GLY A 223 -9.58 7.20 -9.44
CA GLY A 223 -10.43 6.58 -8.44
C GLY A 223 -9.73 5.41 -7.75
N GLY A 224 -10.08 5.16 -6.50
CA GLY A 224 -9.54 4.04 -5.74
C GLY A 224 -10.31 3.80 -4.45
N SER A 225 -10.46 2.53 -4.08
CA SER A 225 -11.03 2.12 -2.79
C SER A 225 -10.02 1.30 -1.99
N VAL A 226 -9.75 1.71 -0.76
CA VAL A 226 -8.86 1.02 0.16
C VAL A 226 -9.67 0.63 1.39
N ILE A 227 -9.87 -0.66 1.58
CA ILE A 227 -10.78 -1.22 2.59
C ILE A 227 -9.96 -2.12 3.51
N ASP A 228 -9.98 -1.85 4.81
CA ASP A 228 -9.28 -2.63 5.83
C ASP A 228 -7.77 -2.74 5.57
N PHE A 229 -7.12 -1.62 5.25
CA PHE A 229 -5.66 -1.61 5.02
C PHE A 229 -4.90 -1.42 6.33
N HIS A 230 -3.90 -2.28 6.53
CA HIS A 230 -3.07 -2.31 7.73
C HIS A 230 -1.63 -1.96 7.39
N ALA A 231 -1.05 -0.97 8.06
CA ALA A 231 0.36 -0.67 8.03
C ALA A 231 0.92 -0.73 9.45
N GLU A 232 1.84 -1.65 9.70
CA GLU A 232 2.42 -1.90 11.03
C GLU A 232 3.94 -1.78 10.99
N GLU A 233 4.51 -1.09 11.98
CA GLU A 233 5.96 -1.01 12.18
C GLU A 233 6.75 -0.53 10.94
N CYS A 234 6.10 0.29 10.10
CA CYS A 234 6.72 0.93 8.95
C CYS A 234 7.64 2.06 9.41
N ARG A 235 8.70 2.35 8.64
CA ARG A 235 9.71 3.35 9.02
C ARG A 235 9.60 4.65 8.23
N VAL A 236 9.72 5.78 8.92
CA VAL A 236 9.77 7.13 8.35
C VAL A 236 11.15 7.76 8.61
N ARG A 237 11.77 8.31 7.57
CA ARG A 237 13.16 8.85 7.58
C ARG A 237 13.30 10.14 6.77
N GLN A 238 14.45 10.83 6.86
CA GLN A 238 14.69 12.13 6.19
C GLN A 238 14.25 12.19 4.71
N ASN A 239 14.50 11.13 3.93
CA ASN A 239 14.19 11.07 2.50
C ASN A 239 12.81 10.48 2.19
N TYR A 240 12.11 9.92 3.18
CA TYR A 240 10.83 9.22 3.06
C TYR A 240 9.98 9.57 4.25
N LYS A 241 9.21 10.64 4.11
CA LYS A 241 8.61 11.35 5.24
C LYS A 241 7.21 10.83 5.60
N GLN A 242 6.73 9.78 4.93
CA GLN A 242 5.35 9.35 5.04
C GLN A 242 5.15 7.84 4.97
N VAL A 243 4.21 7.30 5.75
CA VAL A 243 3.81 5.88 5.68
C VAL A 243 2.79 5.66 4.57
N VAL A 244 1.79 6.54 4.48
CA VAL A 244 0.80 6.56 3.41
C VAL A 244 0.90 7.89 2.67
N HIS A 245 1.02 7.85 1.35
CA HIS A 245 1.04 9.03 0.48
C HIS A 245 -0.04 8.92 -0.59
N VAL A 246 -0.90 9.94 -0.67
CA VAL A 246 -1.83 10.12 -1.78
C VAL A 246 -1.49 11.41 -2.52
N HIS A 247 -1.20 11.32 -3.81
CA HIS A 247 -0.79 12.46 -4.63
C HIS A 247 -1.61 12.55 -5.92
N ASN A 248 -2.17 13.73 -6.23
CA ASN A 248 -3.01 13.96 -7.41
C ASN A 248 -4.04 12.85 -7.67
N SER A 249 -4.73 12.39 -6.62
CA SER A 249 -5.58 11.20 -6.71
C SER A 249 -6.90 11.33 -5.96
N ASN A 250 -7.92 10.62 -6.44
CA ASN A 250 -9.19 10.48 -5.74
C ASN A 250 -9.28 9.09 -5.07
N VAL A 251 -9.36 9.05 -3.74
CA VAL A 251 -9.31 7.79 -3.00
C VAL A 251 -10.26 7.79 -1.81
N TRP A 252 -10.99 6.68 -1.65
CA TRP A 252 -11.76 6.38 -0.45
C TRP A 252 -11.04 5.33 0.40
N PHE A 253 -10.78 5.64 1.66
CA PHE A 253 -10.29 4.71 2.66
C PHE A 253 -11.42 4.36 3.64
N SER A 254 -11.57 3.07 3.95
CA SER A 254 -12.40 2.57 5.03
C SER A 254 -11.57 1.69 5.95
N ASN A 255 -11.53 2.02 7.25
CA ASN A 255 -10.79 1.32 8.29
C ASN A 255 -9.27 1.23 8.00
N LEU A 256 -8.67 2.38 7.68
CA LEU A 256 -7.21 2.51 7.53
C LEU A 256 -6.54 2.46 8.92
N GLN A 257 -5.57 1.56 9.09
CA GLN A 257 -4.77 1.44 10.31
C GLN A 257 -3.30 1.72 9.98
N VAL A 258 -2.70 2.67 10.68
CA VAL A 258 -1.26 2.97 10.60
C VAL A 258 -0.73 2.95 12.03
N ILE A 259 -0.11 1.85 12.44
CA ILE A 259 0.22 1.59 13.84
C ILE A 259 1.69 1.23 14.01
N TYR A 260 2.21 1.45 15.22
CA TYR A 260 3.60 1.12 15.59
C TYR A 260 4.67 1.74 14.69
N THR A 261 4.35 2.84 13.99
CA THR A 261 5.29 3.48 13.06
C THR A 261 6.57 3.89 13.78
N ILE A 262 7.73 3.58 13.18
CA ILE A 262 9.04 3.97 13.70
C ILE A 262 9.51 5.21 12.96
N ILE A 263 9.71 6.30 13.70
CA ILE A 263 10.14 7.60 13.15
C ILE A 263 11.58 7.85 13.57
N GLU A 264 12.49 7.84 12.60
CA GLU A 264 13.93 7.95 12.87
C GLU A 264 14.65 8.86 11.88
N ASN A 265 15.66 9.56 12.37
CA ASN A 265 16.58 10.43 11.64
C ASN A 265 15.86 11.46 10.75
N ILE A 266 14.95 12.25 11.35
CA ILE A 266 14.26 13.32 10.64
C ILE A 266 14.51 14.69 11.28
N SER A 267 15.11 15.61 10.51
CA SER A 267 15.36 17.00 10.94
C SER A 267 14.19 17.94 10.62
N THR A 268 13.14 17.40 9.99
CA THR A 268 11.95 18.11 9.49
C THR A 268 10.67 17.35 9.87
N GLU A 269 9.57 17.59 9.17
CA GLU A 269 8.26 16.99 9.44
C GLU A 269 8.16 15.52 8.99
N ALA A 270 7.55 14.68 9.84
CA ALA A 270 7.14 13.31 9.53
C ALA A 270 5.62 13.21 9.47
N TYR A 271 5.09 12.37 8.58
CA TYR A 271 3.65 12.17 8.37
C TYR A 271 3.29 10.69 8.47
N LEU A 272 2.19 10.32 9.13
CA LEU A 272 1.67 8.96 8.98
C LEU A 272 0.87 8.86 7.67
N VAL A 273 0.00 9.84 7.42
CA VAL A 273 -0.71 10.00 6.14
C VAL A 273 -0.46 11.40 5.60
N PHE A 274 0.02 11.48 4.37
CA PHE A 274 0.20 12.73 3.64
C PHE A 274 -0.64 12.74 2.36
N VAL A 275 -1.42 13.80 2.18
CA VAL A 275 -2.24 14.03 0.98
C VAL A 275 -1.77 15.29 0.29
N SER A 276 -1.43 15.19 -1.00
CA SER A 276 -0.88 16.33 -1.76
C SER A 276 -1.39 16.44 -3.20
N GLY A 277 -1.17 17.61 -3.79
CA GLY A 277 -1.64 18.00 -5.12
C GLY A 277 -3.17 18.13 -5.17
N GLU A 278 -3.73 18.02 -6.36
CA GLU A 278 -5.17 18.03 -6.60
C GLU A 278 -5.80 16.67 -6.21
N SER A 279 -5.65 16.28 -4.95
CA SER A 279 -6.19 15.04 -4.40
C SER A 279 -7.52 15.25 -3.68
N HIS A 280 -8.48 14.36 -3.91
CA HIS A 280 -9.72 14.28 -3.12
C HIS A 280 -9.75 12.97 -2.33
N VAL A 281 -9.53 13.07 -1.02
CA VAL A 281 -9.40 11.89 -0.15
C VAL A 281 -10.46 11.90 0.94
N HIS A 282 -11.14 10.76 1.08
CA HIS A 282 -12.00 10.48 2.23
C HIS A 282 -11.41 9.32 3.02
N ILE A 283 -11.31 9.47 4.34
CA ILE A 283 -10.83 8.41 5.22
C ILE A 283 -11.86 8.18 6.32
N GLN A 284 -12.49 7.02 6.30
CA GLN A 284 -13.43 6.58 7.32
C GLN A 284 -12.76 5.60 8.28
N ASN A 285 -13.06 5.70 9.58
CA ASN A 285 -12.56 4.82 10.63
C ASN A 285 -11.02 4.72 10.71
N TYR A 286 -10.32 5.84 10.56
CA TYR A 286 -8.87 5.87 10.68
C TYR A 286 -8.39 5.58 12.11
N VAL A 287 -7.34 4.77 12.24
CA VAL A 287 -6.63 4.47 13.49
C VAL A 287 -5.13 4.68 13.32
N ASP A 288 -4.56 5.47 14.22
CA ASP A 288 -3.14 5.60 14.49
C ASP A 288 -2.87 5.39 15.98
N ARG A 289 -1.79 4.67 16.31
CA ARG A 289 -1.38 4.43 17.70
C ARG A 289 0.04 3.87 17.79
N ASP A 290 0.61 4.05 18.98
CA ASP A 290 1.81 3.38 19.47
C ASP A 290 3.08 3.69 18.65
N GLU A 291 3.18 4.91 18.10
CA GLU A 291 4.33 5.36 17.33
C GLU A 291 5.60 5.46 18.18
N LYS A 292 6.71 4.97 17.64
CA LYS A 292 8.03 5.06 18.27
C LYS A 292 8.83 6.20 17.65
N ILE A 293 8.93 7.32 18.37
CA ILE A 293 9.67 8.51 17.94
C ILE A 293 11.09 8.46 18.51
N LEU A 294 12.08 8.15 17.68
CA LEU A 294 13.48 8.07 18.09
C LEU A 294 14.18 9.44 18.03
N ASN A 295 13.85 10.26 17.03
CA ASN A 295 14.42 11.59 16.81
C ASN A 295 13.64 12.34 15.71
N SER A 296 12.64 13.11 16.12
CA SER A 296 11.86 14.03 15.27
C SER A 296 11.41 15.25 16.08
N ASN A 297 11.41 16.42 15.44
CA ASN A 297 10.89 17.65 16.04
C ASN A 297 9.38 17.83 15.80
N GLN A 298 8.82 17.21 14.75
CA GLN A 298 7.43 17.38 14.33
C GLN A 298 6.90 16.11 13.65
N VAL A 299 5.95 15.45 14.31
CA VAL A 299 5.23 14.28 13.78
C VAL A 299 3.76 14.66 13.62
N PHE A 300 3.23 14.41 12.43
CA PHE A 300 1.83 14.65 12.11
C PHE A 300 1.15 13.34 11.75
N SER A 301 0.01 13.11 12.39
CA SER A 301 -0.84 11.95 12.10
C SER A 301 -1.37 11.98 10.66
N ILE A 302 -2.15 13.02 10.32
CA ILE A 302 -2.69 13.19 8.95
C ILE A 302 -2.55 14.65 8.55
N VAL A 303 -1.99 14.90 7.36
CA VAL A 303 -1.82 16.26 6.80
C VAL A 303 -2.25 16.27 5.33
N LYS A 304 -2.84 17.40 4.92
CA LYS A 304 -3.07 17.74 3.52
C LYS A 304 -2.30 19.02 3.17
N ASP A 305 -1.93 19.18 1.90
CA ASP A 305 -1.50 20.50 1.42
C ASP A 305 -2.69 21.45 1.14
N LYS A 306 -2.41 22.62 0.59
CA LYS A 306 -3.43 23.65 0.32
C LYS A 306 -4.39 23.29 -0.82
N GLU A 307 -3.95 22.46 -1.76
CA GLU A 307 -4.68 22.14 -2.99
C GLU A 307 -5.61 20.93 -2.79
N SER A 308 -5.26 20.05 -1.86
CA SER A 308 -6.01 18.83 -1.57
C SER A 308 -7.30 19.08 -0.76
N VAL A 309 -8.32 18.26 -1.04
CA VAL A 309 -9.52 18.09 -0.22
C VAL A 309 -9.38 16.81 0.60
N LEU A 310 -9.57 16.91 1.91
CA LEU A 310 -9.44 15.78 2.83
C LEU A 310 -10.59 15.79 3.84
N THR A 311 -11.31 14.66 3.93
CA THR A 311 -12.30 14.38 4.98
C THR A 311 -11.84 13.18 5.79
N VAL A 312 -11.82 13.29 7.11
CA VAL A 312 -11.38 12.20 8.00
C VAL A 312 -12.39 11.99 9.12
N GLU A 313 -12.87 10.75 9.24
CA GLU A 313 -13.52 10.21 10.43
C GLU A 313 -12.54 9.27 11.13
N LYS A 314 -12.07 9.66 12.33
CA LYS A 314 -11.20 8.80 13.15
C LYS A 314 -12.05 7.86 14.01
N LYS A 315 -11.65 6.59 14.08
CA LYS A 315 -12.26 5.62 14.99
C LYS A 315 -11.85 5.97 16.42
N LYS A 316 -12.83 6.05 17.32
CA LYS A 316 -12.61 6.37 18.73
C LYS A 316 -11.89 5.22 19.42
N SER A 317 -10.58 5.36 19.67
CA SER A 317 -9.86 4.53 20.62
C SER A 317 -9.20 5.43 21.67
N ASN A 318 -9.72 5.39 22.90
CA ASN A 318 -9.13 5.94 24.12
C ASN A 318 -8.80 7.44 24.13
N LEU A 319 -9.75 8.32 23.79
CA LEU A 319 -9.69 9.70 24.27
C LEU A 319 -10.18 9.75 25.74
N PRO A 320 -9.56 10.57 26.61
CA PRO A 320 -10.13 10.86 27.93
C PRO A 320 -11.60 11.31 27.80
N PRO A 321 -12.49 10.96 28.73
CA PRO A 321 -13.95 11.00 28.57
C PRO A 321 -14.59 12.38 28.30
N TYR A 322 -13.81 13.44 28.10
CA TYR A 322 -14.27 14.83 28.01
C TYR A 322 -14.09 15.47 26.63
N PHE A 323 -13.52 14.79 25.62
CA PHE A 323 -13.25 15.41 24.31
C PHE A 323 -13.77 14.59 23.13
N GLN A 324 -14.76 15.14 22.41
CA GLN A 324 -15.13 14.72 21.06
C GLN A 324 -14.94 15.92 20.13
N GLY A 325 -14.16 15.76 19.08
CA GLY A 325 -13.96 16.83 18.10
C GLY A 325 -13.92 16.32 16.67
N LYS A 326 -14.50 17.10 15.76
CA LYS A 326 -14.51 16.86 14.30
C LYS A 326 -13.57 17.89 13.64
N TYR A 327 -12.73 17.45 12.71
CA TYR A 327 -11.81 18.34 12.01
C TYR A 327 -12.49 18.98 10.79
N LEU A 328 -12.43 20.31 10.70
CA LEU A 328 -12.84 21.08 9.52
C LEU A 328 -11.60 21.77 8.96
N SER A 329 -11.03 21.15 7.92
CA SER A 329 -9.93 21.60 7.04
C SER A 329 -8.62 22.14 7.66
N GLU A 330 -8.64 22.93 8.74
CA GLU A 330 -7.49 23.36 9.56
C GLU A 330 -7.86 23.66 11.04
N HIS A 331 -9.16 23.68 11.38
CA HIS A 331 -9.68 23.98 12.71
C HIS A 331 -10.43 22.80 13.30
N LYS A 332 -10.34 22.63 14.62
CA LYS A 332 -11.11 21.62 15.34
C LYS A 332 -12.45 22.21 15.79
N LEU A 333 -13.52 21.47 15.51
CA LEU A 333 -14.85 21.66 16.07
C LEU A 333 -14.97 20.76 17.30
N TYR A 334 -15.27 21.33 18.45
CA TYR A 334 -15.44 20.64 19.73
C TYR A 334 -16.89 20.80 20.22
N GLU A 335 -17.26 20.00 21.22
CA GLU A 335 -18.55 20.06 21.88
C GLU A 335 -18.34 20.13 23.39
N SER A 336 -19.04 21.06 24.07
CA SER A 336 -18.97 21.24 25.52
C SER A 336 -20.24 21.89 26.06
N SER A 337 -20.62 21.58 27.31
CA SER A 337 -21.74 22.24 27.99
C SER A 337 -21.36 23.59 28.59
N ASN A 338 -20.06 23.92 28.63
CA ASN A 338 -19.52 25.14 29.22
C ASN A 338 -18.47 25.76 28.30
N ILE A 339 -18.26 27.08 28.46
CA ILE A 339 -17.13 27.77 27.82
C ILE A 339 -15.81 27.14 28.29
N PRO A 340 -14.83 26.88 27.41
CA PRO A 340 -13.59 26.23 27.82
C PRO A 340 -12.78 27.07 28.82
N THR A 341 -12.36 26.43 29.91
CA THR A 341 -11.46 26.99 30.93
C THR A 341 -10.11 26.28 30.99
N GLU A 342 -9.98 25.14 30.31
CA GLU A 342 -8.78 24.30 30.28
C GLU A 342 -8.40 23.86 28.86
N GLY A 343 -7.16 23.38 28.70
CA GLY A 343 -6.60 22.97 27.42
C GLY A 343 -5.79 24.05 26.69
N ASN A 344 -5.18 23.69 25.57
CA ASN A 344 -4.45 24.62 24.69
C ASN A 344 -5.21 24.76 23.37
N TRP A 345 -5.47 26.01 22.97
CA TRP A 345 -6.36 26.31 21.86
C TRP A 345 -5.67 27.12 20.77
N LYS A 346 -6.10 26.91 19.54
CA LYS A 346 -5.72 27.71 18.38
C LYS A 346 -6.82 28.72 18.06
N LYS A 347 -6.42 29.91 17.61
CA LYS A 347 -7.36 30.91 17.09
C LYS A 347 -8.19 30.28 15.96
N GLY A 348 -9.52 30.42 16.02
CA GLY A 348 -10.47 29.89 15.05
C GLY A 348 -11.07 28.52 15.39
N GLU A 349 -10.61 27.84 16.43
CA GLU A 349 -11.27 26.61 16.91
C GLU A 349 -12.67 26.93 17.48
N ILE A 350 -13.65 26.08 17.16
CA ILE A 350 -15.07 26.28 17.48
C ILE A 350 -15.51 25.25 18.51
N VAL A 351 -16.30 25.67 19.50
CA VAL A 351 -16.93 24.79 20.50
C VAL A 351 -18.44 24.97 20.41
N LEU A 352 -19.17 23.93 20.02
CA LEU A 352 -20.63 23.90 20.06
C LEU A 352 -21.12 23.63 21.47
N ASN A 353 -22.11 24.40 21.90
CA ASN A 353 -22.76 24.23 23.19
C ASN A 353 -23.68 23.01 23.15
N THR A 354 -23.39 22.00 23.97
CA THR A 354 -24.22 20.78 24.06
C THR A 354 -25.39 20.90 25.02
N ASN A 355 -25.47 22.00 25.79
CA ASN A 355 -26.59 22.31 26.66
C ASN A 355 -27.08 23.76 26.45
N PRO A 356 -27.57 24.10 25.24
CA PRO A 356 -28.10 25.43 24.95
C PRO A 356 -29.36 25.72 25.76
N ALA A 357 -29.42 26.90 26.39
CA ALA A 357 -30.58 27.40 27.12
C ALA A 357 -31.15 28.67 26.44
N SER A 358 -32.42 28.98 26.70
CA SER A 358 -33.04 30.25 26.27
C SER A 358 -32.20 31.44 26.76
N GLY A 359 -32.00 32.42 25.88
CA GLY A 359 -31.08 33.55 26.10
C GLY A 359 -29.58 33.21 26.03
N GLY A 360 -29.23 31.93 25.84
CA GLY A 360 -27.85 31.43 25.73
C GLY A 360 -27.26 31.55 24.32
N TYR A 361 -26.29 30.69 24.00
CA TYR A 361 -25.57 30.71 22.74
C TYR A 361 -25.41 29.29 22.16
N VAL A 362 -25.39 29.20 20.82
CA VAL A 362 -25.11 27.98 20.05
C VAL A 362 -23.68 27.49 20.28
N GLY A 363 -22.73 28.37 20.56
CA GLY A 363 -21.35 27.97 20.85
C GLY A 363 -20.39 29.13 21.06
N TRP A 364 -19.09 28.82 21.06
CA TRP A 364 -17.98 29.75 21.25
C TRP A 364 -16.87 29.53 20.23
N VAL A 365 -16.16 30.59 19.85
CA VAL A 365 -14.97 30.53 18.99
C VAL A 365 -13.74 31.08 19.72
N CYS A 366 -12.62 30.37 19.65
CA CYS A 366 -11.37 30.81 20.25
C CYS A 366 -10.78 32.00 19.45
N THR A 367 -10.63 33.16 20.09
CA THR A 367 -10.15 34.40 19.44
C THR A 367 -8.65 34.64 19.66
N GLN A 368 -8.03 33.97 20.63
CA GLN A 368 -6.61 34.07 20.96
C GLN A 368 -6.01 32.71 21.29
N ALA A 369 -4.84 32.38 20.72
CA ALA A 369 -4.19 31.09 20.95
C ALA A 369 -3.59 30.94 22.37
N GLY A 370 -3.27 29.69 22.76
CA GLY A 370 -2.57 29.32 24.00
C GLY A 370 -3.49 28.66 25.03
N THR A 371 -3.06 28.65 26.30
CA THR A 371 -3.83 28.02 27.39
C THR A 371 -5.21 28.66 27.52
N ALA A 372 -6.21 27.83 27.73
CA ALA A 372 -7.61 28.20 27.81
C ALA A 372 -7.91 29.18 28.94
N GLY A 373 -9.00 29.90 28.76
CA GLY A 373 -9.58 30.83 29.70
C GLY A 373 -10.79 31.45 29.05
N SER A 374 -11.87 31.65 29.81
CA SER A 374 -13.16 32.14 29.29
C SER A 374 -13.03 33.43 28.46
N ALA A 375 -12.08 34.30 28.81
CA ALA A 375 -11.80 35.56 28.09
C ALA A 375 -11.26 35.37 26.65
N LYS A 376 -10.77 34.17 26.30
CA LYS A 376 -10.25 33.86 24.96
C LYS A 376 -11.31 33.31 24.00
N PHE A 377 -12.55 33.17 24.47
CA PHE A 377 -13.65 32.59 23.71
C PHE A 377 -14.75 33.61 23.51
N HIS A 378 -15.11 33.85 22.24
CA HIS A 378 -16.21 34.72 21.88
C HIS A 378 -17.47 33.88 21.59
N PRO A 379 -18.61 34.14 22.24
CA PRO A 379 -19.85 33.42 21.97
C PRO A 379 -20.43 33.77 20.60
N PHE A 380 -21.19 32.85 19.99
CA PHE A 380 -21.93 33.10 18.76
C PHE A 380 -23.29 32.37 18.73
N GLY A 381 -24.18 32.82 17.85
CA GLY A 381 -25.52 32.23 17.70
C GLY A 381 -26.35 32.40 18.97
N LYS A 382 -26.66 33.64 19.35
CA LYS A 382 -27.51 33.91 20.51
C LYS A 382 -28.89 33.27 20.30
N LEU A 383 -29.38 32.57 21.31
CA LEU A 383 -30.69 31.93 21.33
C LEU A 383 -31.72 32.90 21.89
N GLU A 384 -32.89 32.96 21.29
CA GLU A 384 -33.97 33.81 21.75
C GLU A 384 -34.41 33.40 23.16
N SER A 385 -34.85 34.41 23.94
CA SER A 385 -35.26 34.27 25.34
C SER A 385 -36.69 33.77 25.45
#